data_AF-A0A954THM5-F1
#
_entry.id   AF-A0A954THM5-F1
#
_cell.length_a   1.000
_cell.length_b   1.000
_cell.length_c   1.000
_cell.angle_alpha   90.00
_cell.angle_beta   90.00
_cell.angle_gamma   90.00
#
_symmetry.space_group_name_H-M   'P 1'
#
loop_
_entity.id
_entity.type
_entity.pdbx_description
1 polymer ?
#
loop_
_entity_poly.entity_id
_entity_poly.type
_entity_poly.pdbx_seq_one_letter_code
_entity_poly.pdbx_strand_id
1 'polypeptide(L)'
;HAAVQMMEERLAKLKGKITLKDVIAAVRTRELTRDSAGYGQVAQLRSGTHQKLGLLWVAATSPLTAPFVPYYLGIDDVPPEYKKHRYLLEGEASKLIDANYRGIESTRFAFRSYKRLFYLTQEHPDRFLPEVTEAFEAFESKLIARQEAVERTALTLYEAKKEKLAADYLTYYCFTEAMNALRLGDALAESIEARTKVIDGIRQPR
;
A
#
# COMPACT_ATOMS: atom_id res chain seq x y z
N HIS A 1 5.38 -23.65 2.63
CA HIS A 1 6.36 -22.54 2.64
C HIS A 1 6.50 -21.99 4.05
N ALA A 2 7.71 -21.89 4.60
CA ALA A 2 7.95 -21.48 5.99
C ALA A 2 7.30 -20.14 6.39
N ALA A 3 7.21 -19.19 5.46
CA ALA A 3 6.55 -17.90 5.67
C ALA A 3 5.04 -18.03 5.98
N VAL A 4 4.32 -18.88 5.24
CA VAL A 4 2.87 -19.10 5.43
C VAL A 4 2.61 -19.72 6.80
N GLN A 5 3.37 -20.75 7.14
CA GLN A 5 3.24 -21.43 8.43
C GLN A 5 3.50 -20.46 9.60
N MET A 6 4.52 -19.59 9.50
CA MET A 6 4.80 -18.59 10.52
C MET A 6 3.63 -17.60 10.72
N MET A 7 2.97 -17.17 9.62
CA MET A 7 1.80 -16.31 9.70
C MET A 7 0.61 -17.03 10.35
N GLU A 8 0.34 -18.27 9.93
CA GLU A 8 -0.74 -19.08 10.49
C GLU A 8 -0.54 -19.34 11.98
N GLU A 9 0.68 -19.68 12.42
CA GLU A 9 1.02 -19.87 13.82
C GLU A 9 0.86 -18.59 14.66
N ARG A 10 1.16 -17.42 14.09
CA ARG A 10 0.93 -16.13 14.76
C ARG A 10 -0.56 -15.85 14.91
N LEU A 11 -1.34 -16.01 13.84
CA LEU A 11 -2.77 -15.78 13.85
C LEU A 11 -3.50 -16.77 14.77
N ALA A 12 -3.08 -18.05 14.80
CA ALA A 12 -3.67 -19.08 15.65
C ALA A 12 -3.48 -18.84 17.16
N LYS A 13 -2.49 -18.02 17.54
CA LYS A 13 -2.27 -17.62 18.95
C LYS A 13 -3.18 -16.50 19.42
N LEU A 14 -3.87 -15.81 18.51
CA LEU A 14 -4.79 -14.74 18.87
C LEU A 14 -6.07 -15.32 19.48
N LYS A 15 -6.56 -14.65 20.53
CA LYS A 15 -7.84 -15.02 21.17
C LYS A 15 -8.98 -14.26 20.50
N GLY A 16 -10.05 -14.96 20.16
CA GLY A 16 -11.24 -14.37 19.56
C GLY A 16 -11.24 -14.40 18.03
N LYS A 17 -12.07 -13.54 17.41
CA LYS A 17 -12.20 -13.49 15.95
C LYS A 17 -11.00 -12.73 15.36
N ILE A 18 -10.32 -13.35 14.41
CA ILE A 18 -9.27 -12.70 13.62
C ILE A 18 -9.86 -11.52 12.85
N THR A 19 -9.25 -10.35 13.02
CA THR A 19 -9.63 -9.11 12.35
C THR A 19 -8.74 -8.84 11.14
N LEU A 20 -9.15 -7.90 10.28
CA LEU A 20 -8.30 -7.43 9.17
C LEU A 20 -6.95 -6.86 9.67
N LYS A 21 -6.96 -6.13 10.79
CA LYS A 21 -5.74 -5.56 11.37
C LYS A 21 -4.76 -6.65 11.80
N ASP A 22 -5.28 -7.76 12.33
CA ASP A 22 -4.44 -8.90 12.72
C ASP A 22 -3.75 -9.52 11.51
N VAL A 23 -4.47 -9.67 10.39
CA VAL A 23 -3.91 -10.22 9.14
C VAL A 23 -2.87 -9.26 8.55
N ILE A 24 -3.15 -7.95 8.52
CA ILE A 24 -2.19 -6.92 8.09
C ILE A 24 -0.93 -6.95 8.96
N ALA A 25 -1.07 -7.03 10.28
CA ALA A 25 0.05 -7.12 11.21
C ALA A 25 0.86 -8.41 10.99
N ALA A 26 0.20 -9.54 10.72
CA ALA A 26 0.87 -10.82 10.48
C ALA A 26 1.77 -10.81 9.23
N VAL A 27 1.41 -10.03 8.20
CA VAL A 27 2.22 -9.89 6.97
C VAL A 27 3.23 -8.73 7.05
N ARG A 28 3.05 -7.77 7.96
CA ARG A 28 3.93 -6.62 8.18
C ARG A 28 5.04 -6.93 9.19
N THR A 29 5.91 -7.88 8.88
CA THR A 29 7.02 -8.19 9.81
C THR A 29 8.36 -8.32 9.13
N ARG A 30 9.43 -8.05 9.90
CA ARG A 30 10.82 -8.07 9.43
C ARG A 30 11.28 -9.47 9.03
N GLU A 31 10.70 -10.51 9.62
CA GLU A 31 11.04 -11.90 9.30
C GLU A 31 10.51 -12.34 7.94
N LEU A 32 9.37 -11.76 7.53
CA LEU A 32 8.68 -12.12 6.29
C LEU A 32 9.01 -11.17 5.14
N THR A 33 9.35 -9.93 5.46
CA THR A 33 9.52 -8.87 4.48
C THR A 33 11.00 -8.60 4.21
N ARG A 34 11.45 -9.00 3.03
CA ARG A 34 12.82 -8.75 2.53
C ARG A 34 12.84 -7.56 1.58
N ASP A 35 14.03 -7.10 1.20
CA ASP A 35 14.20 -6.02 0.22
C ASP A 35 13.61 -6.37 -1.18
N SER A 36 13.51 -7.67 -1.45
CA SER A 36 12.88 -8.26 -2.65
C SER A 36 11.35 -8.30 -2.60
N ALA A 37 10.72 -7.92 -1.48
CA ALA A 37 9.26 -7.87 -1.38
C ALA A 37 8.71 -6.80 -2.34
N GLY A 38 8.12 -7.27 -3.45
CA GLY A 38 7.62 -6.40 -4.51
C GLY A 38 6.28 -5.74 -4.18
N TYR A 39 5.46 -6.35 -3.34
CA TYR A 39 4.17 -5.83 -2.88
C TYR A 39 3.69 -6.62 -1.66
N GLY A 40 2.69 -6.08 -0.97
CA GLY A 40 1.89 -6.79 0.02
C GLY A 40 0.41 -6.76 -0.35
N GLN A 41 -0.33 -7.82 -0.02
CA GLN A 41 -1.75 -7.88 -0.31
C GLN A 41 -2.50 -8.67 0.76
N VAL A 42 -3.64 -8.14 1.19
CA VAL A 42 -4.62 -8.84 2.02
C VAL A 42 -5.99 -8.75 1.33
N ALA A 43 -6.55 -9.89 0.95
CA ALA A 43 -7.88 -9.95 0.37
C ALA A 43 -8.94 -10.09 1.47
N GLN A 44 -9.90 -9.17 1.50
CA GLN A 44 -11.03 -9.18 2.41
C GLN A 44 -12.31 -9.47 1.62
N LEU A 45 -12.63 -10.75 1.49
CA LEU A 45 -13.80 -11.24 0.77
C LEU A 45 -14.87 -11.68 1.78
N ARG A 46 -16.11 -11.18 1.63
CA ARG A 46 -17.23 -11.47 2.52
C ARG A 46 -18.38 -12.07 1.73
N SER A 47 -19.07 -13.05 2.30
CA SER A 47 -20.34 -13.55 1.77
C SER A 47 -21.47 -12.57 2.07
N GLY A 48 -22.56 -12.64 1.30
CA GLY A 48 -23.76 -11.83 1.53
C GLY A 48 -23.63 -10.35 1.19
N THR A 49 -22.60 -9.94 0.44
CA THR A 49 -22.45 -8.59 -0.10
C THR A 49 -22.37 -8.61 -1.63
N HIS A 50 -22.52 -7.45 -2.26
CA HIS A 50 -22.38 -7.32 -3.70
C HIS A 50 -20.95 -7.69 -4.13
N GLN A 51 -20.80 -8.53 -5.17
CA GLN A 51 -19.51 -9.07 -5.60
C GLN A 51 -18.43 -8.00 -5.91
N LYS A 52 -18.86 -6.81 -6.35
CA LYS A 52 -17.98 -5.68 -6.67
C LYS A 52 -17.45 -4.96 -5.40
N LEU A 53 -17.98 -5.28 -4.22
CA LEU A 53 -17.54 -4.74 -2.93
C LEU A 53 -16.47 -5.60 -2.23
N GLY A 54 -15.98 -6.66 -2.87
CA GLY A 54 -14.77 -7.33 -2.41
C GLY A 54 -13.60 -6.33 -2.34
N LEU A 55 -12.78 -6.43 -1.30
CA LEU A 55 -11.68 -5.49 -1.04
C LEU A 55 -10.33 -6.18 -1.13
N LEU A 56 -9.41 -5.54 -1.83
CA LEU A 56 -7.99 -5.85 -1.80
C LEU A 56 -7.27 -4.71 -1.08
N TRP A 57 -6.63 -5.03 0.03
CA TRP A 57 -5.74 -4.12 0.73
C TRP A 57 -4.34 -4.32 0.19
N VAL A 58 -3.77 -3.31 -0.47
CA VAL A 58 -2.50 -3.44 -1.21
C VAL A 58 -1.48 -2.46 -0.69
N ALA A 59 -0.31 -2.99 -0.31
CA ALA A 59 0.91 -2.23 -0.10
C ALA A 59 1.73 -2.28 -1.40
N ALA A 60 2.08 -1.11 -1.95
CA ALA A 60 2.72 -1.01 -3.27
C ALA A 60 4.16 -1.57 -3.31
N THR A 61 4.76 -1.84 -2.15
CA THR A 61 6.09 -2.45 -1.99
C THR A 61 6.09 -3.34 -0.74
N SER A 62 7.23 -3.43 -0.06
CA SER A 62 7.37 -3.93 1.31
C SER A 62 6.28 -3.42 2.26
N PRO A 63 5.47 -4.33 2.86
CA PRO A 63 4.49 -3.97 3.90
C PRO A 63 5.07 -3.22 5.09
N LEU A 64 6.39 -3.30 5.34
CA LEU A 64 7.04 -2.56 6.42
C LEU A 64 7.04 -1.05 6.22
N THR A 65 7.06 -0.60 4.95
CA THR A 65 7.27 0.81 4.61
C THR A 65 6.33 1.32 3.51
N ALA A 66 5.26 0.57 3.24
CA ALA A 66 4.14 1.02 2.42
C ALA A 66 2.84 0.70 3.14
N PRO A 67 1.89 1.65 3.24
CA PRO A 67 0.61 1.40 3.86
C PRO A 67 -0.28 0.52 2.98
N PHE A 68 -1.19 -0.21 3.60
CA PHE A 68 -2.23 -0.96 2.93
C PHE A 68 -3.37 -0.03 2.49
N VAL A 69 -3.49 0.18 1.18
CA VAL A 69 -4.55 0.99 0.57
C VAL A 69 -5.68 0.08 0.07
N PRO A 70 -6.96 0.42 0.30
CA PRO A 70 -8.10 -0.36 -0.15
C PRO A 70 -8.38 -0.15 -1.65
N TYR A 71 -8.52 -1.24 -2.39
CA TYR A 71 -8.97 -1.29 -3.77
C TYR A 71 -10.18 -2.23 -3.86
N TYR A 72 -11.34 -1.68 -4.21
CA TYR A 72 -12.53 -2.50 -4.45
C TYR A 72 -12.41 -3.26 -5.77
N LEU A 73 -12.97 -4.47 -5.85
CA LEU A 73 -13.05 -5.24 -7.10
C LEU A 73 -13.95 -4.57 -8.17
N GLY A 74 -14.73 -3.56 -7.77
CA GLY A 74 -15.62 -2.79 -8.63
C GLY A 74 -15.08 -1.47 -9.18
N ILE A 75 -13.81 -1.15 -8.94
CA ILE A 75 -13.19 0.02 -9.56
C ILE A 75 -12.87 -0.23 -11.03
N ASP A 76 -12.75 0.85 -11.80
CA ASP A 76 -12.39 0.79 -13.22
C ASP A 76 -10.89 0.94 -13.47
N ASP A 77 -10.16 1.58 -12.55
CA ASP A 77 -8.74 1.89 -12.73
C ASP A 77 -8.02 2.17 -11.40
N VAL A 78 -6.71 2.44 -11.46
CA VAL A 78 -5.87 2.93 -10.35
C VAL A 78 -5.05 4.16 -10.77
N PRO A 79 -4.54 4.98 -9.83
CA PRO A 79 -3.74 6.15 -10.19
C PRO A 79 -2.51 5.81 -11.03
N PRO A 80 -2.10 6.66 -11.99
CA PRO A 80 -0.87 6.47 -12.76
C PRO A 80 0.39 6.20 -11.92
N GLU A 81 0.46 6.81 -10.73
CA GLU A 81 1.55 6.64 -9.75
C GLU A 81 1.69 5.21 -9.23
N TYR A 82 0.61 4.44 -9.28
CA TYR A 82 0.51 3.05 -8.84
C TYR A 82 0.48 2.05 -10.00
N LYS A 83 0.51 2.53 -11.25
CA LYS A 83 0.58 1.69 -12.45
C LYS A 83 2.03 1.30 -12.78
N LYS A 84 2.18 0.51 -13.84
CA LYS A 84 3.47 0.01 -14.33
C LYS A 84 4.32 1.13 -14.96
N HIS A 85 5.36 1.56 -14.28
CA HIS A 85 6.45 2.37 -14.83
C HIS A 85 7.54 1.43 -15.38
N ARG A 86 7.95 1.54 -16.65
CA ARG A 86 8.77 0.49 -17.28
C ARG A 86 10.25 0.56 -16.96
N TYR A 87 10.78 1.72 -16.59
CA TYR A 87 12.23 1.89 -16.41
C TYR A 87 12.83 1.04 -15.28
N LEU A 88 12.00 0.33 -14.48
CA LEU A 88 12.44 -0.70 -13.53
C LEU A 88 12.39 -2.14 -14.07
N LEU A 89 11.99 -2.34 -15.33
CA LEU A 89 12.02 -3.64 -15.98
C LEU A 89 13.37 -3.87 -16.66
N GLU A 90 13.80 -5.12 -16.63
CA GLU A 90 15.05 -5.54 -17.24
C GLU A 90 15.11 -5.17 -18.73
N GLY A 91 16.18 -4.50 -19.15
CA GLY A 91 16.41 -4.10 -20.53
C GLY A 91 15.55 -2.92 -21.04
N GLU A 92 14.63 -2.36 -20.25
CA GLU A 92 13.85 -1.20 -20.68
C GLU A 92 14.65 0.10 -20.55
N ALA A 93 15.55 0.19 -19.57
CA ALA A 93 16.39 1.37 -19.35
C ALA A 93 17.48 1.58 -20.42
N SER A 94 17.76 0.57 -21.27
CA SER A 94 18.72 0.69 -22.39
C SER A 94 18.09 1.26 -23.67
N LYS A 95 16.77 1.43 -23.71
CA LYS A 95 16.02 1.98 -24.85
C LYS A 95 15.64 3.44 -24.57
N LEU A 96 15.45 4.23 -25.63
CA LEU A 96 14.80 5.53 -25.50
C LEU A 96 13.35 5.35 -25.02
N ILE A 97 12.84 6.30 -24.25
CA ILE A 97 11.48 6.26 -23.70
C ILE A 97 10.41 6.08 -24.81
N ASP A 98 9.55 5.08 -24.63
CA ASP A 98 8.40 4.82 -25.49
C ASP A 98 7.40 5.97 -25.32
N ALA A 99 6.90 6.50 -26.44
CA ALA A 99 5.95 7.60 -26.45
C ALA A 99 4.69 7.30 -25.61
N ASN A 100 4.24 6.05 -25.56
CA ASN A 100 3.08 5.61 -24.79
C ASN A 100 3.30 5.67 -23.27
N TYR A 101 4.55 5.72 -22.83
CA TYR A 101 4.91 5.71 -21.41
C TYR A 101 5.40 7.05 -20.89
N ARG A 102 5.65 8.04 -21.75
CA ARG A 102 6.13 9.37 -21.34
C ARG A 102 5.24 10.03 -20.29
N GLY A 103 3.92 9.89 -20.43
CA GLY A 103 2.96 10.43 -19.47
C GLY A 103 3.09 9.77 -18.10
N ILE A 104 2.85 8.46 -18.03
CA ILE A 104 2.90 7.72 -16.77
C ILE A 104 4.29 7.79 -16.10
N GLU A 105 5.38 7.66 -16.85
CA GLU A 105 6.75 7.69 -16.31
C GLU A 105 7.19 9.09 -15.85
N SER A 106 6.43 10.14 -16.17
CA SER A 106 6.63 11.49 -15.61
C SER A 106 5.97 11.70 -14.24
N THR A 107 5.13 10.76 -13.79
CA THR A 107 4.45 10.83 -12.50
C THR A 107 5.36 10.35 -11.35
N ARG A 108 4.96 10.63 -10.10
CA ARG A 108 5.62 10.06 -8.93
C ARG A 108 5.39 8.55 -8.90
N PHE A 109 6.44 7.74 -8.97
CA PHE A 109 6.26 6.30 -8.90
C PHE A 109 6.16 5.81 -7.45
N ALA A 110 4.98 5.31 -7.05
CA ALA A 110 4.73 4.85 -5.69
C ALA A 110 5.73 3.78 -5.23
N PHE A 111 6.08 2.82 -6.10
CA PHE A 111 7.08 1.80 -5.78
C PHE A 111 8.43 2.43 -5.41
N ARG A 112 8.90 3.40 -6.20
CA ARG A 112 10.18 4.07 -5.96
C ARG A 112 10.12 4.92 -4.69
N SER A 113 9.03 5.64 -4.45
CA SER A 113 8.79 6.44 -3.24
C SER A 113 8.89 5.59 -1.98
N TYR A 114 8.16 4.47 -1.93
CA TYR A 114 8.21 3.58 -0.75
C TYR A 114 9.52 2.80 -0.65
N LYS A 115 10.20 2.48 -1.76
CA LYS A 115 11.57 1.91 -1.70
C LYS A 115 12.57 2.90 -1.12
N ARG A 116 12.46 4.20 -1.43
CA ARG A 116 13.26 5.23 -0.79
C ARG A 116 13.00 5.27 0.71
N LEU A 117 11.73 5.26 1.13
CA LEU A 117 11.37 5.18 2.56
C LEU A 117 11.92 3.92 3.24
N PHE A 118 11.86 2.78 2.56
CA PHE A 118 12.44 1.52 3.04
C PHE A 118 13.92 1.69 3.39
N TYR A 119 14.75 2.16 2.45
CA TYR A 119 16.19 2.30 2.69
C TYR A 119 16.52 3.33 3.78
N LEU A 120 15.83 4.47 3.78
CA LEU A 120 15.99 5.48 4.83
C LEU A 120 15.65 4.92 6.22
N THR A 121 14.58 4.14 6.31
CA THR A 121 14.17 3.49 7.56
C THR A 121 15.18 2.42 7.97
N GLN A 122 15.69 1.62 7.04
CA GLN A 122 16.65 0.55 7.34
C GLN A 122 18.05 1.04 7.71
N GLU A 123 18.41 2.29 7.42
CA GLU A 123 19.70 2.86 7.86
C GLU A 123 19.75 2.97 9.41
N HIS A 124 18.61 3.31 10.04
CA HIS A 124 18.45 3.37 11.50
C HIS A 124 17.07 2.82 11.93
N PRO A 125 16.88 1.48 11.85
CA PRO A 125 15.55 0.87 11.96
C PRO A 125 14.92 1.04 13.33
N ASP A 126 15.70 0.96 14.40
CA ASP A 126 15.18 1.10 15.77
C ASP A 126 14.66 2.52 16.06
N ARG A 127 15.13 3.49 15.27
CA ARG A 127 14.73 4.90 15.39
C ARG A 127 13.52 5.22 14.51
N PHE A 128 13.54 4.80 13.25
CA PHE A 128 12.58 5.28 12.25
C PHE A 128 11.44 4.29 11.97
N LEU A 129 11.64 2.98 12.16
CA LEU A 129 10.57 2.02 11.90
C LEU A 129 9.35 2.20 12.83
N PRO A 130 9.50 2.53 14.13
CA PRO A 130 8.34 2.76 15.00
C PRO A 130 7.44 3.90 14.51
N GLU A 131 8.00 5.07 14.18
CA GLU A 131 7.20 6.22 13.72
C GLU A 131 6.55 5.98 12.35
N VAL A 132 7.22 5.25 11.44
CA VAL A 132 6.66 4.87 10.13
C VAL A 132 5.49 3.90 10.33
N THR A 133 5.66 2.92 11.22
CA THR A 133 4.63 1.93 11.53
C THR A 133 3.41 2.61 12.15
N GLU A 134 3.62 3.47 13.15
CA GLU A 134 2.55 4.23 13.81
C GLU A 134 1.76 5.08 12.81
N ALA A 135 2.45 5.83 11.94
CA ALA A 135 1.80 6.67 10.94
C ALA A 135 0.93 5.87 9.96
N PHE A 136 1.42 4.72 9.50
CA PHE A 136 0.68 3.85 8.59
C PHE A 136 -0.47 3.11 9.28
N GLU A 137 -0.29 2.60 10.50
CA GLU A 137 -1.37 1.97 11.26
C GLU A 137 -2.49 2.97 11.57
N ALA A 138 -2.15 4.22 11.88
CA ALA A 138 -3.12 5.29 12.08
C ALA A 138 -3.88 5.63 10.79
N PHE A 139 -3.17 5.72 9.66
CA PHE A 139 -3.75 5.93 8.34
C PHE A 139 -4.70 4.78 7.95
N GLU A 140 -4.24 3.54 8.03
CA GLU A 140 -5.00 2.33 7.73
C GLU A 140 -6.21 2.18 8.64
N SER A 141 -6.07 2.47 9.94
CA SER A 141 -7.19 2.45 10.88
C SER A 141 -8.30 3.42 10.48
N LYS A 142 -7.95 4.62 9.98
CA LYS A 142 -8.93 5.58 9.45
C LYS A 142 -9.64 5.02 8.21
N LEU A 143 -8.90 4.38 7.31
CA LEU A 143 -9.50 3.77 6.11
C LEU A 143 -10.40 2.60 6.48
N ILE A 144 -9.98 1.72 7.39
CA ILE A 144 -10.77 0.57 7.86
C ILE A 144 -12.09 1.05 8.47
N ALA A 145 -12.06 2.10 9.31
CA ALA A 145 -13.26 2.65 9.93
C ALA A 145 -14.23 3.29 8.92
N ARG A 146 -13.75 3.74 7.75
CA ARG A 146 -14.58 4.35 6.70
C ARG A 146 -15.31 3.34 5.83
N GLN A 147 -14.87 2.09 5.79
CA GLN A 147 -15.35 1.13 4.79
C GLN A 147 -16.85 0.88 4.85
N GLU A 148 -17.44 0.86 6.05
CA GLU A 148 -18.90 0.67 6.18
C GLU A 148 -19.68 1.77 5.45
N ALA A 149 -19.27 3.03 5.61
CA ALA A 149 -19.95 4.16 4.97
C ALA A 149 -19.76 4.16 3.44
N VAL A 150 -18.56 3.80 2.98
CA VAL A 150 -18.24 3.70 1.54
C VAL A 150 -19.04 2.58 0.90
N GLU A 151 -19.06 1.40 1.52
CA GLU A 151 -19.81 0.24 1.03
C GLU A 151 -21.30 0.50 1.01
N ARG A 152 -21.86 1.11 2.06
CA ARG A 152 -23.28 1.46 2.10
C ARG A 152 -23.65 2.40 0.94
N THR A 153 -22.82 3.40 0.67
CA THR A 153 -23.04 4.34 -0.44
C THR A 153 -23.02 3.62 -1.79
N ALA A 154 -22.01 2.78 -2.03
CA ALA A 154 -21.89 2.03 -3.27
C ALA A 154 -23.01 0.98 -3.43
N LEU A 155 -23.42 0.32 -2.34
CA LEU A 155 -24.51 -0.64 -2.36
C LEU A 155 -25.83 0.01 -2.74
N THR A 156 -26.15 1.19 -2.19
CA THR A 156 -27.34 1.95 -2.60
C THR A 156 -27.32 2.27 -4.11
N LEU A 157 -26.16 2.60 -4.69
CA LEU A 157 -26.03 2.83 -6.12
C LEU A 157 -26.24 1.54 -6.93
N TYR A 158 -25.71 0.40 -6.48
CA TYR A 158 -25.94 -0.90 -7.12
C TYR A 158 -27.42 -1.32 -7.06
N GLU A 159 -28.07 -1.18 -5.91
CA GLU A 159 -29.50 -1.48 -5.72
C GLU A 159 -30.40 -0.58 -6.58
N ALA A 160 -30.00 0.67 -6.78
CA ALA A 160 -30.65 1.60 -7.70
C ALA A 160 -30.34 1.35 -9.19
N LYS A 161 -29.63 0.26 -9.52
CA LYS A 161 -29.18 -0.10 -10.88
C LYS A 161 -28.32 0.98 -11.55
N LYS A 162 -27.54 1.72 -10.75
CA LYS A 162 -26.61 2.76 -11.20
C LYS A 162 -25.17 2.25 -11.18
N GLU A 163 -24.92 1.14 -11.87
CA GLU A 163 -23.63 0.43 -11.83
C GLU A 163 -22.43 1.34 -12.16
N LYS A 164 -22.55 2.16 -13.22
CA LYS A 164 -21.50 3.09 -13.60
C LYS A 164 -21.20 4.13 -12.50
N LEU A 165 -22.24 4.69 -11.87
CA LEU A 165 -22.04 5.66 -10.79
C LEU A 165 -21.40 5.00 -9.56
N ALA A 166 -21.72 3.74 -9.27
CA ALA A 166 -21.07 2.99 -8.21
C ALA A 166 -19.59 2.76 -8.51
N ALA A 167 -19.24 2.36 -9.74
CA ALA A 167 -17.86 2.19 -10.17
C ALA A 167 -17.07 3.50 -10.14
N ASP A 168 -17.64 4.59 -10.67
CA ASP A 168 -17.03 5.93 -10.65
C ASP A 168 -16.78 6.40 -9.20
N TYR A 169 -17.74 6.19 -8.29
CA TYR A 169 -17.61 6.52 -6.86
C TYR A 169 -16.50 5.72 -6.16
N LEU A 170 -16.51 4.40 -6.31
CA LEU A 170 -15.50 3.52 -5.70
C LEU A 170 -14.10 3.83 -6.27
N THR A 171 -14.01 4.07 -7.58
CA THR A 171 -12.77 4.46 -8.24
C THR A 171 -12.25 5.77 -7.67
N TYR A 172 -13.09 6.79 -7.55
CA TYR A 172 -12.71 8.07 -6.96
C TYR A 172 -12.20 7.93 -5.52
N TYR A 173 -12.88 7.14 -4.69
CA TYR A 173 -12.46 6.87 -3.32
C TYR A 173 -11.08 6.20 -3.27
N CYS A 174 -10.90 5.08 -3.99
CA CYS A 174 -9.64 4.34 -4.03
C CYS A 174 -8.48 5.21 -4.56
N PHE A 175 -8.72 5.98 -5.63
CA PHE A 175 -7.73 6.92 -6.17
C PHE A 175 -7.31 7.96 -5.12
N THR A 176 -8.29 8.55 -4.44
CA THR A 176 -8.04 9.60 -3.45
C THR A 176 -7.19 9.06 -2.31
N GLU A 177 -7.54 7.90 -1.76
CA GLU A 177 -6.80 7.32 -0.63
C GLU A 177 -5.44 6.76 -1.03
N ALA A 178 -5.28 6.25 -2.25
CA ALA A 178 -3.97 5.90 -2.81
C ALA A 178 -3.06 7.13 -2.91
N MET A 179 -3.56 8.26 -3.41
CA MET A 179 -2.76 9.49 -3.48
C MET A 179 -2.45 10.08 -2.09
N ASN A 180 -3.37 9.96 -1.13
CA ASN A 180 -3.12 10.36 0.25
C ASN A 180 -2.03 9.50 0.90
N ALA A 181 -2.05 8.19 0.67
CA ALA A 181 -1.02 7.27 1.12
C ALA A 181 0.35 7.65 0.56
N LEU A 182 0.43 7.91 -0.75
CA LEU A 182 1.68 8.31 -1.40
C LEU A 182 2.24 9.63 -0.86
N ARG A 183 1.37 10.62 -0.58
CA ARG A 183 1.77 11.87 0.08
C ARG A 183 2.34 11.61 1.48
N LEU A 184 1.71 10.74 2.28
CA LEU A 184 2.20 10.37 3.61
C LEU A 184 3.57 9.70 3.54
N GLY A 185 3.75 8.74 2.63
CA GLY A 185 5.02 8.04 2.44
C GLY A 185 6.18 8.98 2.08
N ASP A 186 5.95 9.91 1.14
CA ASP A 186 6.98 10.87 0.76
C ASP A 186 7.30 11.87 1.88
N ALA A 187 6.30 12.33 2.63
CA ALA A 187 6.51 13.22 3.77
C ALA A 187 7.36 12.55 4.87
N LEU A 188 7.09 11.27 5.18
CA LEU A 188 7.92 10.49 6.10
C LEU A 188 9.35 10.38 5.60
N ALA A 189 9.54 10.05 4.33
CA ALA A 189 10.86 9.88 3.74
C ALA A 189 11.66 11.21 3.69
N GLU A 190 11.02 12.32 3.37
CA GLU A 190 11.63 13.66 3.45
C GLU A 190 12.08 14.01 4.88
N SER A 191 11.22 13.80 5.87
CA SER A 191 11.52 14.05 7.28
C SER A 191 12.66 13.17 7.81
N ILE A 192 12.66 11.88 7.46
CA ILE A 192 13.72 10.95 7.87
C ILE A 192 15.03 11.34 7.21
N GLU A 193 15.07 11.58 5.89
CA GLU A 193 16.31 11.96 5.20
C GLU A 193 16.93 13.24 5.79
N ALA A 194 16.11 14.26 6.07
CA ALA A 194 16.57 15.50 6.67
C ALA A 194 17.22 15.26 8.04
N ARG A 195 16.61 14.43 8.90
CA ARG A 195 17.16 14.08 10.21
C ARG A 195 18.41 13.22 10.11
N THR A 196 18.44 12.23 9.23
CA THR A 196 19.62 11.38 9.00
C THR A 196 20.81 12.25 8.57
N LYS A 197 20.64 13.16 7.61
CA LYS A 197 21.73 14.04 7.13
C LYS A 197 22.35 14.88 8.23
N VAL A 198 21.53 15.44 9.13
CA VAL A 198 22.00 16.37 10.17
C VAL A 198 22.59 15.64 11.38
N ILE A 199 22.02 14.49 11.74
CA ILE A 199 22.36 13.79 12.99
C ILE A 199 23.44 12.74 12.77
N ASP A 200 23.32 11.97 11.69
CA ASP A 200 24.14 10.78 11.44
C ASP A 200 25.04 10.93 10.21
N GLY A 201 24.72 11.86 9.31
CA GLY A 201 25.29 11.95 7.97
C GLY A 201 24.80 10.82 7.05
N ILE A 202 25.09 10.91 5.75
CA ILE A 202 24.80 9.81 4.81
C ILE A 202 26.03 8.93 4.69
N ARG A 203 25.93 7.70 5.24
CA ARG A 203 26.99 6.70 5.16
C ARG A 203 27.29 6.35 3.70
N GLN A 204 28.57 6.45 3.32
CA GLN A 204 29.05 5.97 2.03
C GLN A 204 29.54 4.52 2.15
N PRO A 205 29.43 3.71 1.08
CA PRO A 205 30.08 2.41 1.03
C PRO A 205 31.59 2.56 1.29
N ARG A 206 32.19 1.54 1.94
CA ARG A 206 33.64 1.43 2.08
C ARG A 206 34.24 0.67 0.91
#